data_AF-A0A2N5RGD2-F1
#
_entry.id   AF-A0A2N5RGD2-F1
#
_cell.length_a   1.000
_cell.length_b   1.000
_cell.length_c   1.000
_cell.angle_alpha   90.00
_cell.angle_beta   90.00
_cell.angle_gamma   90.00
#
_symmetry.space_group_name_H-M   'P 1'
#
loop_
_entity.id
_entity.type
_entity.pdbx_description
1 polymer ?
#
loop_
_entity_poly.entity_id
_entity_poly.type
_entity_poly.pdbx_seq_one_letter_code
_entity_poly.pdbx_strand_id
1 'polypeptide(L)'
;MADQYHEPVSELTGKDRDFVRALNSLKEEIEAVAWYHQRVATTEDETVRKILEHNRNEEMEHAAMLLEWLRRNMPGWDEALRTYLFTDRPITEIEEETSSDSSTGGDLGIRKI
;
A
#
# COMPACT_ATOMS: atom_id res chain seq x y z
N MET A 1 1.33 26.00 6.56
CA MET A 1 0.87 24.75 5.95
C MET A 1 2.12 24.02 5.51
N ALA A 2 2.33 22.77 5.93
CA ALA A 2 3.52 22.03 5.52
C ALA A 2 3.47 21.84 4.00
N ASP A 3 4.56 22.17 3.31
CA ASP A 3 4.66 21.99 1.86
C ASP A 3 4.42 20.50 1.54
N GLN A 4 3.43 20.23 0.67
CA GLN A 4 3.05 18.87 0.25
C GLN A 4 4.16 18.17 -0.57
N TYR A 5 5.18 18.92 -0.95
CA TYR A 5 6.32 18.48 -1.74
C TYR A 5 7.61 18.84 -1.00
N HIS A 6 8.54 17.90 -0.95
CA HIS A 6 9.87 18.14 -0.38
C HIS A 6 10.88 18.71 -1.40
N GLU A 7 10.53 18.66 -2.69
CA GLU A 7 11.35 19.14 -3.81
C GLU A 7 10.57 20.18 -4.65
N PRO A 8 11.24 21.04 -5.42
CA PRO A 8 10.58 22.02 -6.27
C PRO A 8 9.59 21.36 -7.25
N VAL A 9 8.32 21.74 -7.18
CA VAL A 9 7.24 21.16 -8.01
C VAL A 9 7.51 21.30 -9.51
N SER A 10 8.26 22.34 -9.92
CA SER A 10 8.67 22.58 -11.30
C SER A 10 9.65 21.53 -11.84
N GLU A 11 10.33 20.79 -10.96
CA GLU A 11 11.29 19.74 -11.33
C GLU A 11 10.65 18.35 -11.42
N LEU A 12 9.40 18.22 -10.93
CA LEU A 12 8.66 16.95 -10.96
C LEU A 12 7.89 16.80 -12.27
N THR A 13 7.93 15.58 -12.85
CA THR A 13 7.10 15.28 -14.02
C THR A 13 5.61 15.26 -13.64
N GLY A 14 4.74 15.29 -14.65
CA GLY A 14 3.30 15.09 -14.42
C GLY A 14 3.00 13.79 -13.66
N LYS A 15 3.72 12.71 -14.01
CA LYS A 15 3.54 11.38 -13.41
C LYS A 15 4.02 11.34 -11.96
N ASP A 16 5.17 11.96 -11.65
CA ASP A 16 5.69 12.01 -10.28
C ASP A 16 4.72 12.75 -9.35
N ARG A 17 4.13 13.85 -9.84
CA ARG A 17 3.10 14.56 -9.08
C ARG A 17 1.84 13.72 -8.90
N ASP A 18 1.49 12.84 -9.83
CA ASP A 18 0.36 11.91 -9.64
C ASP A 18 0.69 10.85 -8.58
N PHE A 19 1.94 10.40 -8.48
CA PHE A 19 2.38 9.56 -7.35
C PHE A 19 2.23 10.29 -6.03
N VAL A 20 2.68 11.55 -5.93
CA VAL A 20 2.53 12.35 -4.70
C VAL A 20 1.07 12.51 -4.32
N ARG A 21 0.17 12.77 -5.28
CA ARG A 21 -1.28 12.83 -5.02
C ARG A 21 -1.80 11.51 -4.45
N ALA A 22 -1.54 10.39 -5.12
CA ALA A 22 -2.03 9.08 -4.69
C ALA A 22 -1.47 8.66 -3.32
N LEU A 23 -0.17 8.90 -3.07
CA LEU A 23 0.48 8.58 -1.80
C LEU A 23 -0.03 9.45 -0.64
N ASN A 24 -0.24 10.75 -0.86
CA ASN A 24 -0.78 11.62 0.17
C ASN A 24 -2.24 11.28 0.47
N SER A 25 -3.07 11.02 -0.55
CA SER A 25 -4.44 10.56 -0.32
C SER A 25 -4.47 9.23 0.43
N LEU A 26 -3.64 8.25 0.07
CA LEU A 26 -3.56 6.98 0.79
C LEU A 26 -3.19 7.18 2.26
N LYS A 27 -2.24 8.07 2.54
CA LYS A 27 -1.84 8.45 3.90
C LYS A 27 -3.01 9.08 4.67
N GLU A 28 -3.74 10.00 4.05
CA GLU A 28 -4.91 10.65 4.64
C GLU A 28 -6.01 9.63 5.00
N GLU A 29 -6.28 8.65 4.12
CA GLU A 29 -7.25 7.59 4.43
C GLU A 29 -6.81 6.72 5.61
N ILE A 30 -5.51 6.36 5.69
CA ILE A 30 -4.97 5.60 6.82
C ILE A 30 -5.07 6.41 8.13
N GLU A 31 -4.79 7.72 8.09
CA GLU A 31 -4.96 8.60 9.24
C GLU A 31 -6.43 8.69 9.68
N ALA A 32 -7.37 8.79 8.73
CA ALA A 32 -8.80 8.80 9.01
C ALA A 32 -9.25 7.48 9.67
N VAL A 33 -8.81 6.33 9.15
CA VAL A 33 -9.06 5.02 9.78
C VAL A 33 -8.58 5.00 11.23
N ALA A 34 -7.35 5.45 11.48
CA ALA A 34 -6.77 5.48 12.82
C ALA A 34 -7.56 6.40 13.77
N TRP A 35 -7.92 7.61 13.32
CA TRP A 35 -8.68 8.55 14.14
C TRP A 35 -10.09 8.06 14.43
N TYR A 36 -10.80 7.54 13.42
CA TYR A 36 -12.12 6.98 13.64
C TYR A 36 -12.08 5.77 14.57
N HIS A 37 -11.08 4.90 14.44
CA HIS A 37 -10.94 3.76 15.36
C HIS A 37 -10.80 4.20 16.83
N GLN A 38 -9.97 5.20 17.12
CA GLN A 38 -9.83 5.74 18.47
C GLN A 38 -11.14 6.32 19.01
N ARG A 39 -11.89 7.06 18.18
CA ARG A 39 -13.17 7.66 18.56
C ARG A 39 -14.25 6.61 18.78
N VAL A 40 -14.33 5.59 17.93
CA VAL A 40 -15.22 4.43 18.10
C VAL A 40 -14.96 3.72 19.43
N ALA A 41 -13.68 3.53 19.79
CA ALA A 41 -13.27 2.86 21.01
C ALA A 41 -13.61 3.62 22.30
N THR A 42 -13.81 4.94 22.22
CA THR A 42 -13.94 5.82 23.40
C THR A 42 -15.29 6.52 23.54
N THR A 43 -16.06 6.64 22.45
CA THR A 43 -17.37 7.29 22.51
C THR A 43 -18.37 6.48 23.33
N GLU A 44 -19.25 7.15 24.06
CA GLU A 44 -20.35 6.54 24.83
C GLU A 44 -21.70 6.60 24.09
N ASP A 45 -21.78 7.35 22.97
CA ASP A 45 -22.99 7.48 22.17
C ASP A 45 -23.03 6.43 21.05
N GLU A 46 -24.03 5.54 21.10
CA GLU A 46 -24.23 4.45 20.13
C GLU A 46 -24.49 4.94 18.69
N THR A 47 -25.14 6.08 18.54
CA THR A 47 -25.43 6.65 17.21
C THR A 47 -24.14 7.18 16.60
N VAL A 48 -23.35 7.92 17.39
CA VAL A 48 -22.02 8.38 16.97
C VAL A 48 -21.14 7.19 16.64
N ARG A 49 -21.10 6.15 17.47
CA ARG A 49 -20.27 4.97 17.21
C ARG A 49 -20.56 4.35 15.84
N LYS A 50 -21.83 4.12 15.52
CA LYS A 50 -22.24 3.53 14.23
C LYS A 50 -21.85 4.39 13.02
N ILE A 51 -22.00 5.71 13.13
CA ILE A 51 -21.57 6.63 12.06
C ILE A 51 -20.06 6.53 11.86
N LEU A 52 -19.28 6.59 12.94
CA LEU A 52 -17.82 6.56 12.84
C LEU A 52 -17.29 5.19 12.38
N GLU A 53 -17.95 4.08 12.75
CA GLU A 53 -17.62 2.74 12.23
C GLU A 53 -17.88 2.61 10.73
N HIS A 54 -19.03 3.14 10.26
CA HIS A 54 -19.36 3.17 8.85
C HIS A 54 -18.29 3.95 8.06
N ASN A 55 -18.04 5.21 8.46
CA ASN A 55 -17.04 6.05 7.80
C ASN A 55 -15.67 5.37 7.80
N ARG A 56 -15.20 4.87 8.96
CA ARG A 56 -13.90 4.17 9.07
C ARG A 56 -13.75 3.05 8.06
N ASN A 57 -14.81 2.26 7.86
CA ASN A 57 -14.74 1.12 6.97
C ASN A 57 -14.78 1.55 5.49
N GLU A 58 -15.46 2.65 5.15
CA GLU A 58 -15.40 3.24 3.81
C GLU A 58 -13.98 3.78 3.49
N GLU A 59 -13.29 4.40 4.47
CA GLU A 59 -11.91 4.85 4.22
C GLU A 59 -10.94 3.69 3.96
N MET A 60 -11.21 2.49 4.49
CA MET A 60 -10.43 1.29 4.14
C MET A 60 -10.62 0.90 2.67
N GLU A 61 -11.82 1.09 2.11
CA GLU A 61 -12.08 0.90 0.67
C GLU A 61 -11.35 1.96 -0.15
N HIS A 62 -11.43 3.23 0.23
CA HIS A 62 -10.71 4.32 -0.44
C HIS A 62 -9.19 4.09 -0.46
N ALA A 63 -8.62 3.66 0.68
CA ALA A 63 -7.22 3.27 0.78
C ALA A 63 -6.87 2.12 -0.18
N ALA A 64 -7.71 1.08 -0.26
CA ALA A 64 -7.49 -0.05 -1.16
C ALA A 64 -7.54 0.37 -2.64
N MET A 65 -8.45 1.28 -3.01
CA MET A 65 -8.54 1.82 -4.37
C MET A 65 -7.28 2.60 -4.77
N LEU A 66 -6.76 3.44 -3.87
CA LEU A 66 -5.53 4.21 -4.08
C LEU A 66 -4.30 3.30 -4.15
N LEU A 67 -4.21 2.29 -3.27
CA LEU A 67 -3.15 1.30 -3.28
C LEU A 67 -3.14 0.49 -4.58
N GLU A 68 -4.31 0.13 -5.11
CA GLU A 68 -4.40 -0.57 -6.40
C GLU A 68 -3.95 0.31 -7.56
N TRP A 69 -4.25 1.61 -7.54
CA TRP A 69 -3.71 2.53 -8.55
C TRP A 69 -2.18 2.59 -8.46
N LEU A 70 -1.62 2.68 -7.26
CA LEU A 70 -0.17 2.67 -7.04
C LEU A 70 0.46 1.38 -7.55
N ARG A 71 -0.12 0.21 -7.24
CA ARG A 71 0.32 -1.11 -7.75
C ARG A 71 0.44 -1.13 -9.27
N ARG A 72 -0.52 -0.55 -9.98
CA ARG A 72 -0.54 -0.51 -11.45
C ARG A 72 0.42 0.51 -12.07
N ASN A 73 0.80 1.54 -11.33
CA ASN A 73 1.39 2.75 -11.92
C ASN A 73 2.78 3.11 -11.40
N MET A 74 3.15 2.67 -10.20
CA MET A 74 4.40 3.03 -9.54
C MET A 74 5.28 1.79 -9.41
N PRO A 75 6.46 1.75 -10.07
CA PRO A 75 7.34 0.58 -10.03
C PRO A 75 7.69 0.14 -8.60
N GLY A 76 7.85 -1.17 -8.40
CA GLY A 76 8.16 -1.79 -7.11
C GLY A 76 6.94 -2.21 -6.30
N TRP A 77 5.80 -1.51 -6.41
CA TRP A 77 4.60 -1.86 -5.64
C TRP A 77 4.00 -3.21 -6.01
N ASP A 78 3.93 -3.58 -7.30
CA ASP A 78 3.36 -4.87 -7.70
C ASP A 78 4.12 -6.07 -7.15
N GLU A 79 5.45 -6.02 -7.22
CA GLU A 79 6.32 -7.07 -6.68
C GLU A 79 6.14 -7.20 -5.16
N ALA A 80 6.28 -6.10 -4.42
CA ALA A 80 6.12 -6.10 -2.97
C ALA A 80 4.73 -6.60 -2.54
N LEU A 81 3.65 -6.08 -3.14
CA LEU A 81 2.30 -6.46 -2.75
C LEU A 81 2.00 -7.93 -3.04
N ARG A 82 2.52 -8.51 -4.13
CA ARG A 82 2.36 -9.94 -4.43
C ARG A 82 3.14 -10.84 -3.48
N THR A 83 4.30 -10.41 -3.03
CA THR A 83 5.10 -11.13 -2.04
C THR A 83 4.33 -11.26 -0.73
N TYR A 84 3.69 -10.19 -0.27
CA TYR A 84 3.19 -10.11 1.11
C TYR A 84 1.68 -10.27 1.30
N LEU A 85 0.86 -9.84 0.34
CA LEU A 85 -0.59 -9.85 0.54
C LEU A 85 -1.17 -11.25 0.32
N PHE A 86 -2.24 -11.55 1.06
CA PHE A 86 -3.00 -12.80 0.96
C PHE A 86 -2.18 -14.07 1.28
N THR A 87 -1.20 -13.93 2.16
CA THR A 87 -0.42 -15.05 2.73
C THR A 87 -0.80 -15.27 4.19
N ASP A 88 -0.77 -16.52 4.65
CA ASP A 88 -1.06 -16.88 6.06
C ASP A 88 0.21 -17.12 6.91
N ARG A 89 1.39 -16.87 6.34
CA ARG A 89 2.69 -17.12 6.98
C ARG A 89 3.13 -15.95 7.87
N PRO A 90 4.09 -16.17 8.80
CA PRO A 90 4.73 -15.05 9.49
C PRO A 90 5.34 -14.07 8.48
N ILE A 91 4.90 -12.81 8.52
CA ILE A 91 5.24 -11.80 7.49
C ILE A 91 6.75 -11.65 7.32
N THR A 92 7.51 -11.71 8.43
CA THR A 92 8.97 -11.58 8.44
C THR A 92 9.71 -12.75 7.79
N GLU A 93 9.06 -13.88 7.53
CA GLU A 93 9.66 -15.08 6.94
C GLU A 93 9.44 -15.18 5.42
N ILE A 94 8.69 -14.26 4.82
CA ILE A 94 8.28 -14.35 3.40
C ILE A 94 9.43 -14.01 2.44
N GLU A 95 10.30 -13.07 2.79
CA GLU A 95 11.41 -12.63 1.92
C GLU A 95 12.52 -13.69 1.77
N GLU A 96 12.73 -14.52 2.80
CA GLU A 96 13.83 -15.49 2.85
C GLU A 96 13.70 -16.58 1.79
N GLU A 97 12.48 -16.93 1.37
CA GLU A 97 12.25 -17.95 0.35
C GLU A 97 12.20 -17.39 -1.06
N THR A 98 11.66 -16.18 -1.24
CA THR A 98 11.55 -15.54 -2.56
C THR A 98 12.93 -15.30 -3.20
N SER A 99 13.95 -15.08 -2.36
CA SER A 99 15.35 -14.97 -2.80
C SER A 99 16.00 -16.31 -3.16
N SER A 100 15.52 -17.43 -2.59
CA SER A 100 16.07 -18.78 -2.82
C SER A 100 15.61 -19.44 -4.14
N ASP A 101 14.41 -19.10 -4.61
CA ASP A 101 13.76 -19.73 -5.79
C ASP A 101 14.27 -19.17 -7.14
N SER A 102 15.11 -18.14 -7.13
CA SER A 102 15.71 -17.56 -8.35
C SER A 102 16.92 -18.33 -8.90
N SER A 103 17.28 -19.47 -8.29
CA SER A 103 18.54 -20.19 -8.56
C SER A 103 18.43 -21.51 -9.35
N THR A 104 17.25 -21.94 -9.80
CA THR A 104 17.09 -23.21 -10.55
C THR A 104 16.39 -23.02 -11.90
N GLY A 105 17.13 -22.50 -12.89
CA GLY A 105 16.59 -22.31 -14.24
C GLY A 105 17.66 -22.17 -15.32
N GLY A 106 18.75 -22.93 -15.24
CA GLY A 106 19.82 -22.94 -16.24
C GLY A 106 20.22 -24.36 -16.61
N ASP A 107 19.32 -25.12 -17.25
CA ASP A 107 19.69 -26.35 -17.97
C ASP A 107 20.59 -25.95 -19.15
N LEU A 108 21.90 -25.99 -18.93
CA LEU A 108 22.92 -25.83 -19.96
C LEU A 108 22.87 -27.05 -20.88
N GLY A 109 21.98 -26.98 -21.86
CA GLY A 109 21.76 -27.95 -22.92
C GLY A 109 22.96 -28.12 -23.87
N ILE A 110 24.14 -28.49 -23.36
CA ILE A 110 25.25 -28.94 -24.17
C ILE A 110 25.08 -30.45 -24.40
N ARG A 111 24.19 -30.78 -25.34
CA ARG A 111 24.20 -32.07 -26.02
C ARG A 111 25.24 -32.02 -27.14
N LYS A 112 26.19 -32.96 -27.09
CA LYS A 112 26.91 -33.60 -28.21
C LYS A 112 27.27 -32.73 -29.42
N ILE A 113 28.56 -32.54 -29.65
CA ILE A 113 29.31 -32.98 -30.85
C ILE A 113 30.71 -33.33 -30.39
#